data_AF-A0A7X6ZGK6-F1
#
_entry.id   AF-A0A7X6ZGK6-F1
#
_cell.length_a   1.000
_cell.length_b   1.000
_cell.length_c   1.000
_cell.angle_alpha   90.00
_cell.angle_beta   90.00
_cell.angle_gamma   90.00
#
_symmetry.space_group_name_H-M   'P 1'
#
loop_
_entity.id
_entity.type
_entity.pdbx_description
1 polymer ?
#
loop_
_entity_poly.entity_id
_entity_poly.type
_entity_poly.pdbx_seq_one_letter_code
_entity_poly.pdbx_strand_id
1 'polypeptide(L)'
;MEMTLSCEEFIRRFMLHVVPTGFMRIRHFGFLSNRLHKTLMPLCKKLLGSEVKPEDSNKDQPVHWYDIIEKLTGKDPLVCGKCGKGRLIQIGEFPRRKRLIFLTGGIP
;
A
#
# COMPACT_ATOMS: atom_id res chain seq x y z
N MET A 1 16.72 -21.80 14.51
CA MET A 1 18.09 -21.58 14.02
C MET A 1 18.57 -20.27 14.60
N GLU A 2 19.35 -20.36 15.68
CA GLU A 2 19.96 -19.20 16.31
C GLU A 2 21.30 -18.95 15.61
N MET A 3 21.45 -17.79 14.97
CA MET A 3 22.72 -17.38 14.37
C MET A 3 23.31 -16.28 15.24
N THR A 4 24.28 -16.67 16.07
CA THR A 4 25.13 -15.72 16.81
C THR A 4 26.12 -15.10 15.83
N LEU A 5 25.91 -13.83 15.50
CA LEU A 5 26.82 -13.05 14.65
C LEU A 5 27.86 -12.35 15.53
N SER A 6 29.08 -12.20 15.02
CA SER A 6 30.06 -11.30 15.65
C SER A 6 29.55 -9.86 15.61
N CYS A 7 30.05 -9.02 16.53
CA CYS A 7 29.64 -7.62 16.62
C CYS A 7 29.86 -6.86 15.30
N GLU A 8 30.98 -7.12 14.62
CA GLU A 8 31.30 -6.53 13.32
C GLU A 8 30.32 -6.94 12.22
N GLU A 9 29.97 -8.23 12.16
CA GLU A 9 29.05 -8.78 11.16
C GLU A 9 27.62 -8.24 11.38
N PHE A 10 27.23 -8.04 12.64
CA PHE A 10 25.97 -7.39 13.00
C PHE A 10 25.93 -5.94 12.54
N ILE A 11 26.94 -5.14 12.88
CA ILE A 11 27.00 -3.71 12.51
C ILE A 11 26.97 -3.56 10.98
N ARG A 12 27.74 -4.39 10.27
CA ARG A 12 27.77 -4.37 8.79
C ARG A 12 26.39 -4.62 8.19
N ARG A 13 25.67 -5.64 8.65
CA ARG A 13 24.31 -5.94 8.17
C ARG A 13 23.31 -4.86 8.57
N PHE A 14 23.42 -4.35 9.78
CA PHE A 14 22.55 -3.28 10.27
C PHE A 14 22.68 -2.00 9.43
N MET A 15 23.92 -1.61 9.10
CA MET A 15 24.19 -0.42 8.29
C MET A 15 23.67 -0.54 6.85
N LEU A 16 23.52 -1.75 6.29
CA LEU A 16 22.86 -1.94 4.99
C LEU A 16 21.37 -1.59 5.00
N HIS A 17 20.72 -1.61 6.17
CA HIS A 17 19.31 -1.25 6.32
C HIS A 17 19.10 0.24 6.63
N VAL A 18 20.17 0.95 7.04
CA VAL A 18 20.12 2.39 7.32
C VAL A 18 20.36 3.12 6.01
N VAL A 19 19.35 3.88 5.58
CA VAL A 19 19.52 4.74 4.41
C VAL A 19 20.27 6.01 4.82
N PRO A 20 21.36 6.37 4.13
CA PRO A 20 22.13 7.55 4.46
C PRO A 20 21.28 8.82 4.41
N THR A 21 21.67 9.82 5.18
CA THR A 21 21.02 11.14 5.17
C THR A 21 21.00 11.73 3.77
N GLY A 22 19.85 12.25 3.34
CA GLY A 22 19.65 12.77 1.98
C GLY A 22 19.19 11.72 0.96
N PHE A 23 19.18 10.43 1.31
CA PHE A 23 18.64 9.37 0.47
C PHE A 23 17.26 8.93 0.95
N MET A 24 16.39 8.58 0.00
CA MET A 24 15.06 8.03 0.27
C MET A 24 15.03 6.55 -0.06
N ARG A 25 14.44 5.71 0.81
CA ARG A 25 14.15 4.32 0.45
C ARG A 25 13.16 4.27 -0.71
N ILE A 26 13.62 3.78 -1.85
CA ILE A 26 12.73 3.42 -2.94
C ILE A 26 12.03 2.11 -2.57
N ARG A 27 10.73 2.18 -2.25
CA ARG A 27 9.94 0.99 -1.88
C ARG A 27 9.74 0.03 -3.06
N HIS A 28 9.52 0.58 -4.24
CA HIS A 28 9.28 -0.19 -5.46
C HIS A 28 9.93 0.53 -6.65
N PHE A 29 10.75 -0.19 -7.42
CA PHE A 29 11.38 0.29 -8.65
C PHE A 29 11.02 -0.62 -9.83
N GLY A 30 11.31 -0.17 -11.05
CA GLY A 30 11.04 -0.94 -12.27
C GLY A 30 9.56 -1.29 -12.44
N PHE A 31 9.27 -2.56 -12.73
CA PHE A 31 7.92 -3.06 -12.97
C PHE A 31 7.01 -3.06 -11.73
N LEU A 32 7.56 -2.92 -10.51
CA LEU A 32 6.76 -2.75 -9.30
C LEU A 32 6.45 -1.28 -8.97
N SER A 33 7.03 -0.33 -9.71
CA SER A 33 6.80 1.10 -9.46
C SER A 33 5.33 1.46 -9.68
N ASN A 34 4.78 2.39 -8.88
CA ASN A 34 3.36 2.75 -9.00
C ASN A 34 2.97 3.30 -10.39
N ARG A 35 3.93 3.85 -11.14
CA ARG A 35 3.74 4.32 -12.52
C ARG A 35 3.66 3.16 -13.51
N LEU A 36 4.56 2.19 -13.41
CA LEU A 36 4.71 1.12 -14.40
C LEU A 36 4.01 -0.17 -14.01
N HIS A 37 3.62 -0.33 -12.74
CA HIS A 37 3.02 -1.57 -12.25
C HIS A 37 1.76 -1.96 -13.02
N LYS A 38 0.88 -1.00 -13.32
CA LYS A 38 -0.33 -1.30 -14.09
C LYS A 38 -0.05 -1.81 -15.51
N THR A 39 1.04 -1.37 -16.14
CA THR A 39 1.38 -1.73 -17.52
C THR A 39 2.29 -2.94 -17.61
N LEU A 40 3.28 -3.04 -16.72
CA LEU A 40 4.30 -4.10 -16.75
C LEU A 40 3.89 -5.35 -15.98
N MET A 41 3.02 -5.25 -14.96
CA MET A 41 2.61 -6.41 -14.18
C MET A 41 1.88 -7.48 -15.01
N PRO A 42 0.94 -7.15 -15.93
CA PRO A 42 0.34 -8.14 -16.81
C PRO A 42 1.36 -8.84 -17.71
N LEU A 43 2.35 -8.09 -18.22
CA LEU A 43 3.43 -8.64 -19.05
C LEU A 43 4.30 -9.61 -18.25
N CYS A 44 4.70 -9.25 -17.04
CA CYS A 44 5.47 -10.13 -16.14
C CYS A 44 4.71 -11.44 -15.86
N LYS A 45 3.41 -11.36 -15.55
CA LYS A 45 2.58 -12.55 -15.30
C LYS A 45 2.49 -13.47 -16.54
N LYS A 46 2.33 -12.88 -17.73
CA LYS A 46 2.32 -13.62 -19.01
C LYS A 46 3.63 -14.36 -19.26
N LEU A 47 4.77 -13.69 -19.05
CA LEU A 47 6.09 -14.28 -19.24
C LEU A 47 6.38 -15.40 -18.22
N LEU A 48 5.84 -15.29 -17.01
CA LEU A 48 5.96 -16.32 -15.96
C LEU A 48 5.00 -17.50 -16.16
N GLY A 49 4.20 -17.52 -17.23
CA GLY A 49 3.22 -18.59 -17.47
C GLY A 49 2.07 -18.62 -16.48
N SER A 50 1.88 -17.54 -15.69
CA SER A 50 0.73 -17.42 -14.79
C SER A 50 -0.49 -17.08 -15.63
N GLU A 51 -1.56 -17.86 -15.49
CA GLU A 51 -2.86 -17.50 -16.05
C GLU A 51 -3.28 -16.14 -15.50
N VAL A 52 -3.23 -15.11 -16.35
CA VAL A 52 -3.78 -13.80 -16.02
C VAL A 52 -5.29 -13.98 -16.09
N LYS A 53 -5.92 -14.30 -14.96
CA LYS A 53 -7.36 -14.08 -14.84
C LYS A 53 -7.58 -12.59 -15.15
N PRO A 54 -8.41 -12.25 -16.14
CA PRO A 54 -8.74 -10.86 -16.40
C PRO A 54 -9.21 -10.29 -15.08
N GLU A 55 -8.55 -9.23 -14.62
CA GLU A 55 -8.98 -8.53 -13.44
C GLU A 55 -10.42 -8.08 -13.67
N ASP A 56 -11.35 -8.66 -12.90
CA ASP A 56 -12.77 -8.42 -13.04
C ASP A 56 -13.02 -6.92 -13.19
N SER A 57 -13.48 -6.53 -14.38
CA SER A 57 -13.87 -5.17 -14.73
C SER A 57 -15.03 -4.64 -13.87
N ASN A 58 -15.56 -5.49 -12.99
CA ASN A 58 -16.59 -5.19 -12.00
C ASN A 58 -16.01 -4.60 -10.69
N LYS A 59 -14.92 -3.82 -10.77
CA LYS A 59 -14.36 -3.06 -9.63
C LYS A 59 -14.66 -1.57 -9.69
N ASP A 60 -15.28 -1.09 -10.77
CA ASP A 60 -15.62 0.33 -10.94
C ASP A 60 -16.94 0.74 -10.28
N GLN A 61 -17.66 -0.18 -9.63
CA GLN A 61 -18.72 0.23 -8.74
C GLN A 61 -18.09 0.85 -7.48
N PRO A 62 -18.41 2.12 -7.15
CA PRO A 62 -17.93 2.74 -5.92
C PRO A 62 -18.55 2.00 -4.74
N VAL A 63 -17.81 1.03 -4.18
CA VAL A 63 -18.17 0.37 -2.92
C VAL A 63 -17.99 1.39 -1.81
N HIS A 64 -19.05 1.64 -1.05
CA HIS A 64 -18.96 2.55 0.07
C HIS A 64 -18.04 1.95 1.15
N TRP A 65 -17.26 2.78 1.83
CA TRP A 65 -16.25 2.28 2.78
C TRP A 65 -16.87 1.52 3.96
N TYR A 66 -18.14 1.80 4.31
CA TYR A 66 -18.90 1.05 5.32
C TYR A 66 -18.95 -0.45 4.99
N ASP A 67 -19.30 -0.80 3.75
CA ASP A 67 -19.44 -2.19 3.31
C ASP A 67 -18.11 -2.94 3.34
N ILE A 68 -17.01 -2.24 3.07
CA ILE A 68 -15.66 -2.82 3.08
C ILE A 68 -15.25 -3.18 4.51
N ILE A 69 -15.45 -2.26 5.45
CA ILE A 69 -15.06 -2.49 6.84
C ILE A 69 -15.92 -3.60 7.45
N GLU A 70 -17.21 -3.61 7.17
CA GLU A 70 -18.11 -4.67 7.63
C GLU A 70 -17.68 -6.04 7.10
N LYS A 71 -17.36 -6.17 5.80
CA LYS A 71 -16.85 -7.42 5.23
C LYS A 71 -15.53 -7.89 5.83
N LEU A 72 -14.61 -6.96 6.11
CA LEU A 72 -13.27 -7.30 6.62
C LEU A 72 -13.28 -7.62 8.12
N THR A 73 -14.16 -6.98 8.88
CA THR A 73 -14.12 -7.03 10.35
C THR A 73 -15.33 -7.73 10.97
N GLY A 74 -16.40 -7.96 10.20
CA GLY A 74 -17.68 -8.48 10.67
C GLY A 74 -18.45 -7.50 11.57
N LYS A 75 -18.03 -6.23 11.65
CA LYS A 75 -18.59 -5.21 12.53
C LYS A 75 -19.09 -4.03 11.72
N ASP A 76 -20.30 -3.56 12.03
CA ASP A 76 -20.84 -2.33 11.45
C ASP A 76 -20.02 -1.11 11.96
N PRO A 77 -19.27 -0.41 11.09
CA PRO A 77 -18.47 0.75 11.47
C PRO A 77 -19.30 1.95 11.92
N LEU A 78 -20.62 1.94 11.68
CA LEU A 78 -21.54 2.97 12.16
C LEU A 78 -22.01 2.71 13.59
N VAL A 79 -21.72 1.57 14.20
CA VAL A 79 -22.08 1.32 15.60
C VAL A 79 -21.00 1.89 16.53
N CYS A 80 -21.43 2.59 17.57
CA CYS A 80 -20.53 3.12 18.58
C CYS A 80 -19.79 1.99 19.31
N GLY A 81 -18.47 1.91 19.12
CA GLY A 81 -17.62 0.89 19.75
C GLY A 81 -17.56 0.93 21.28
N LYS A 82 -18.11 1.97 21.93
CA LYS A 82 -18.16 2.08 23.40
C LYS A 82 -19.45 1.52 23.99
N CYS A 83 -20.61 1.82 23.39
CA CYS A 83 -21.91 1.44 23.96
C CYS A 83 -22.66 0.36 23.16
N GLY A 84 -22.27 0.08 21.92
CA GLY A 84 -22.88 -0.94 21.06
C GLY A 84 -24.30 -0.65 20.57
N LYS A 85 -24.95 0.41 21.06
CA LYS A 85 -26.34 0.78 20.75
C LYS A 85 -26.47 2.07 19.94
N GLY A 86 -25.55 3.01 20.15
CA GLY A 86 -25.55 4.30 19.46
C GLY A 86 -25.06 4.17 18.02
N ARG A 87 -25.62 4.96 17.11
CA ARG A 87 -25.19 5.04 15.71
C ARG A 87 -24.38 6.31 15.48
N LEU A 88 -23.18 6.16 14.93
CA LEU A 88 -22.31 7.24 14.50
C LEU A 88 -22.88 7.88 13.24
N ILE A 89 -22.79 9.22 13.18
CA ILE A 89 -23.23 10.01 12.03
C ILE A 89 -22.03 10.77 11.46
N GLN A 90 -22.00 10.94 10.14
CA GLN A 90 -20.98 11.74 9.48
C GLN A 90 -21.22 13.22 9.83
N ILE A 91 -20.26 13.84 10.50
CA ILE A 91 -20.34 15.27 10.90
C ILE A 91 -19.71 16.22 9.89
N GLY A 92 -18.97 15.71 8.90
CA GLY A 92 -18.31 16.51 7.89
C GLY A 92 -17.31 15.70 7.07
N GLU A 93 -16.80 16.33 6.01
CA GLU A 93 -15.76 15.77 5.15
C GLU A 93 -14.47 16.54 5.32
N PHE A 94 -13.37 15.82 5.53
CA PHE A 94 -12.04 16.42 5.47
C PHE A 94 -11.58 16.44 4.02
N PRO A 95 -11.08 17.58 3.51
CA PRO A 95 -10.59 17.64 2.14
C PRO A 95 -9.47 16.62 1.97
N ARG A 96 -9.50 15.87 0.86
CA ARG A 96 -8.39 14.99 0.51
C ARG A 96 -7.13 15.84 0.49
N ARG A 97 -6.14 15.47 1.32
CA ARG A 97 -4.81 16.09 1.25
C ARG A 97 -4.38 15.99 -0.20
N LYS A 98 -4.25 17.14 -0.89
CA LYS A 98 -3.68 17.17 -2.23
C LYS A 98 -2.35 16.44 -2.10
N ARG A 99 -2.16 15.37 -2.88
CA ARG A 99 -0.82 14.78 -3.02
C ARG A 99 0.08 15.97 -3.31
N LEU A 100 1.15 16.16 -2.53
CA LEU A 100 2.30 16.90 -3.03
C LEU A 100 2.84 16.05 -4.18
N ILE A 101 2.22 16.18 -5.33
CA ILE A 101 2.81 15.83 -6.61
C ILE A 101 3.94 16.84 -6.72
N PHE A 102 5.18 16.36 -6.63
CA PHE A 102 6.32 17.15 -7.12
C PHE A 102 6.02 17.46 -8.59
N LEU A 103 5.43 18.62 -8.83
CA LEU A 103 5.38 19.29 -10.11
C LEU A 103 6.74 19.94 -10.29
N THR A 104 7.76 19.16 -10.60
CA THR A 104 8.93 19.65 -11.33
C THR A 104 9.42 18.50 -12.19
N GLY A 105 9.85 18.87 -13.40
CA GLY A 105 10.06 18.00 -14.55
C GLY A 105 10.87 16.74 -14.24
N GLY A 106 10.64 15.74 -15.10
CA GLY A 106 11.46 14.54 -15.16
C GLY A 106 12.94 14.90 -15.04
N ILE A 107 13.62 14.16 -14.16
CA ILE A 107 15.07 14.10 -14.17
C ILE A 107 15.46 13.29 -15.42
N PRO A 108 16.48 13.71 -16.18
CA PRO A 108 16.88 13.09 -17.45
C PRO A 108 17.12 11.57 -17.36
#